data_AF-A0A1V4Q606-F1
#
_entry.id   AF-A0A1V4Q606-F1
#
_cell.length_a   1.000
_cell.length_b   1.000
_cell.length_c   1.000
_cell.angle_alpha   90.00
_cell.angle_beta   90.00
_cell.angle_gamma   90.00
#
_symmetry.space_group_name_H-M   'P 1'
#
loop_
_entity.id
_entity.type
_entity.pdbx_description
1 polymer ?
#
loop_
_entity_poly.entity_id
_entity_poly.type
_entity_poly.pdbx_seq_one_letter_code
_entity_poly.pdbx_strand_id
1 'polypeptide(L)'
;MTSAERSARPTTCWRADTAPGESVILPDGCMDLIWTGEELLIAGPDTGPYVFGTDRRRDMTGLRFAPGYAPGLLGAPASEFRDLRVPLSDLWPSSDVRRWEDTLPAA
;
A
#
# COMPACT_ATOMS: atom_id res chain seq x y z
N MET A 1 -1.51 -2.06 -25.80
CA MET A 1 -1.96 -3.06 -24.80
C MET A 1 -3.20 -2.47 -24.16
N THR A 2 -4.38 -3.02 -24.43
CA THR A 2 -5.65 -2.49 -23.88
C THR A 2 -5.61 -2.65 -22.36
N SER A 3 -5.71 -1.53 -21.65
CA SER A 3 -5.86 -1.53 -20.19
C SER A 3 -7.13 -2.30 -19.84
N ALA A 4 -6.99 -3.50 -19.28
CA ALA A 4 -8.12 -4.18 -18.70
C ALA A 4 -8.47 -3.44 -17.40
N GLU A 5 -9.72 -2.97 -17.29
CA GLU A 5 -10.21 -2.36 -16.06
C GLU A 5 -10.21 -3.42 -14.96
N ARG A 6 -9.41 -3.20 -13.90
CA ARG A 6 -9.32 -4.08 -12.73
C ARG A 6 -9.95 -3.39 -11.54
N SER A 7 -10.74 -4.12 -10.77
CA SER A 7 -11.40 -3.58 -9.58
C SER A 7 -11.34 -4.59 -8.44
N ALA A 8 -11.05 -4.09 -7.25
CA ALA A 8 -11.27 -4.78 -5.98
C ALA A 8 -11.84 -3.75 -5.00
N ARG A 9 -12.79 -4.17 -4.16
CA ARG A 9 -13.32 -3.30 -3.11
C ARG A 9 -12.47 -3.46 -1.86
N PRO A 10 -11.84 -2.39 -1.33
CA PRO A 10 -11.20 -2.47 -0.04
C PRO A 10 -12.27 -2.66 1.05
N THR A 11 -11.89 -3.32 2.13
CA THR A 11 -12.77 -3.57 3.28
C THR A 11 -12.74 -2.40 4.25
N THR A 12 -11.59 -1.72 4.36
CA THR A 12 -11.37 -0.65 5.34
C THR A 12 -10.52 0.47 4.74
N CYS A 13 -10.87 1.72 5.04
CA CYS A 13 -9.98 2.87 4.89
C CYS A 13 -9.48 3.25 6.28
N TRP A 14 -8.17 3.42 6.44
CA TRP A 14 -7.54 3.75 7.71
C TRP A 14 -6.66 5.00 7.57
N ARG A 15 -6.48 5.71 8.68
CA ARG A 15 -5.49 6.79 8.82
C ARG A 15 -4.60 6.52 10.02
N ALA A 16 -3.31 6.77 9.89
CA ALA A 16 -2.33 6.61 10.94
C ALA A 16 -1.48 7.89 11.04
N ASP A 17 -1.49 8.48 12.23
CA ASP A 17 -0.58 9.57 12.60
C ASP A 17 0.51 8.98 13.49
N THR A 18 1.69 8.78 12.90
CA THR A 18 2.80 8.04 13.50
C THR A 18 3.89 9.02 13.91
N ALA A 19 4.20 9.05 15.21
CA ALA A 19 5.33 9.81 15.74
C ALA A 19 6.67 9.16 15.34
N PRO A 20 7.80 9.91 15.38
CA PRO A 20 9.12 9.32 15.20
C PRO A 20 9.36 8.13 16.14
N GLY A 21 9.97 7.07 15.62
CA GLY A 21 10.21 5.82 16.34
C GLY A 21 9.81 4.60 15.52
N GLU A 22 9.68 3.47 16.22
CA GLU A 22 9.30 2.18 15.63
C GLU A 22 7.87 1.80 16.03
N SER A 23 7.17 1.19 15.09
CA SER A 23 5.87 0.57 15.30
C SER A 23 5.87 -0.83 14.69
N VAL A 24 5.19 -1.76 15.36
CA VAL A 24 5.10 -3.16 14.91
C VAL A 24 3.75 -3.38 14.25
N ILE A 25 3.79 -3.81 13.00
CA ILE A 25 2.63 -4.26 12.23
C ILE A 25 2.61 -5.78 12.28
N LEU A 26 1.50 -6.34 12.76
CA LEU A 26 1.33 -7.78 12.90
C LEU A 26 0.85 -8.43 11.59
N PRO A 27 1.29 -9.66 11.29
CA PRO A 27 0.87 -10.37 10.08
C PRO A 27 -0.59 -10.80 10.20
N ASP A 28 -1.48 -10.15 9.44
CA ASP A 28 -2.92 -10.45 9.39
C ASP A 28 -3.38 -11.04 8.05
N GLY A 29 -2.44 -11.25 7.12
CA GLY A 29 -2.69 -11.76 5.77
C GLY A 29 -3.38 -10.75 4.83
N CYS A 30 -3.65 -9.53 5.29
CA CYS A 30 -4.18 -8.47 4.45
C CYS A 30 -3.07 -7.83 3.61
N MET A 31 -3.49 -7.07 2.60
CA MET A 31 -2.62 -6.20 1.82
C MET A 31 -3.18 -4.78 1.86
N ASP A 32 -2.30 -3.80 1.90
CA ASP A 32 -2.68 -2.39 1.98
C ASP A 32 -2.11 -1.62 0.77
N LEU A 33 -2.93 -0.75 0.18
CA LEU A 33 -2.47 0.37 -0.66
C LEU A 33 -2.35 1.59 0.25
N ILE A 34 -1.15 2.16 0.37
CA ILE A 34 -0.82 3.17 1.36
C ILE A 34 -0.34 4.43 0.64
N TRP A 35 -0.92 5.57 0.99
CA TRP A 35 -0.42 6.91 0.70
C TRP A 35 0.34 7.42 1.91
N THR A 36 1.63 7.72 1.74
CA THR A 36 2.52 8.18 2.82
C THR A 36 2.54 9.71 3.00
N GLY A 37 1.76 10.42 2.19
CA GLY A 37 1.89 11.86 1.98
C GLY A 37 2.91 12.23 0.89
N GLU A 38 3.71 11.26 0.43
CA GLU A 38 4.78 11.47 -0.55
C GLU A 38 4.76 10.43 -1.68
N GLU A 39 4.43 9.17 -1.36
CA GLU A 39 4.40 8.07 -2.34
C GLU A 39 3.25 7.10 -2.08
N LEU A 40 2.78 6.45 -3.15
CA LEU A 40 1.87 5.30 -3.09
C LEU A 40 2.66 4.00 -3.08
N LEU A 41 2.34 3.11 -2.13
CA LEU A 41 2.96 1.79 -2.01
C LEU A 41 1.97 0.67 -1.69
N ILE A 42 2.30 -0.55 -2.12
CA ILE A 42 1.63 -1.78 -1.72
C ILE A 42 2.43 -2.45 -0.62
N ALA A 43 1.77 -2.82 0.49
CA ALA A 43 2.37 -3.56 1.59
C ALA A 43 1.76 -4.97 1.72
N GLY A 44 2.64 -5.95 1.94
CA GLY A 44 2.26 -7.31 2.32
C GLY A 44 1.79 -8.21 1.17
N PRO A 45 1.28 -9.41 1.48
CA PRO A 45 0.97 -9.89 2.82
C PRO A 45 2.24 -10.27 3.59
N ASP A 46 2.25 -10.02 4.89
CA ASP A 46 3.39 -10.38 5.73
C ASP A 46 3.25 -11.79 6.31
N THR A 47 4.37 -12.52 6.37
CA THR A 47 4.51 -13.81 7.04
C THR A 47 5.00 -13.66 8.49
N GLY A 48 5.54 -12.50 8.85
CA GLY A 48 6.01 -12.16 10.19
C GLY A 48 5.74 -10.71 10.55
N PRO A 49 6.04 -10.28 11.78
CA PRO A 49 5.90 -8.88 12.16
C PRO A 49 6.79 -7.98 11.29
N TYR A 50 6.24 -6.88 10.81
CA TYR A 50 7.00 -5.83 10.14
C TYR A 50 7.22 -4.65 11.09
N VAL A 51 8.47 -4.19 11.20
CA VAL A 51 8.83 -3.01 11.99
C VAL A 51 8.86 -1.81 11.06
N PHE A 52 7.87 -0.93 11.18
CA PHE A 52 7.86 0.36 10.50
C PHE A 52 8.60 1.38 11.36
N GLY A 53 9.71 1.90 10.85
CA GLY A 53 10.51 2.94 11.50
C GLY A 53 10.44 4.26 10.74
N THR A 54 10.31 5.37 11.46
CA THR A 54 10.42 6.72 10.87
C THR A 54 11.12 7.69 11.80
N ASP A 55 11.89 8.62 11.22
CA ASP A 55 12.63 9.68 11.90
C ASP A 55 11.81 10.98 12.09
N ARG A 56 10.69 11.08 11.37
CA ARG A 56 9.77 12.21 11.43
C ARG A 56 8.33 11.73 11.62
N ARG A 57 7.46 12.65 12.03
CA ARG A 57 6.03 12.38 12.08
C ARG A 57 5.50 12.07 10.68
N ARG A 58 4.64 11.06 10.56
CA ARG A 58 3.98 10.64 9.31
C ARG A 58 2.47 10.65 9.49
N ASP A 59 1.76 11.29 8.59
CA ASP A 59 0.33 11.02 8.38
C ASP A 59 0.22 10.09 7.17
N MET A 60 -0.41 8.95 7.35
CA MET A 60 -0.57 7.95 6.31
C MET A 60 -2.03 7.58 6.19
N THR A 61 -2.50 7.44 4.96
CA THR A 61 -3.85 6.94 4.68
C THR A 61 -3.73 5.66 3.87
N GLY A 62 -4.47 4.61 4.23
CA GLY A 62 -4.41 3.34 3.54
C GLY A 62 -5.77 2.72 3.27
N LEU A 63 -5.82 1.95 2.18
CA LEU A 63 -6.93 1.07 1.82
C LEU A 63 -6.52 -0.37 2.08
N ARG A 64 -7.23 -1.03 2.99
CA ARG A 64 -7.02 -2.43 3.32
C ARG A 64 -7.89 -3.34 2.48
N PHE A 65 -7.27 -4.32 1.86
CA PHE A 65 -7.94 -5.40 1.15
C PHE A 65 -7.98 -6.65 2.03
N ALA A 66 -9.15 -7.31 2.09
CA ALA A 66 -9.26 -8.61 2.72
C ALA A 66 -8.26 -9.61 2.09
N PRO A 67 -7.80 -10.63 2.83
CA PRO A 67 -6.85 -11.62 2.32
C PRO A 67 -7.29 -12.19 0.97
N GLY A 68 -6.39 -12.14 -0.02
CA GLY A 68 -6.64 -12.65 -1.37
C GLY A 68 -7.36 -11.70 -2.36
N TYR A 69 -7.80 -10.50 -1.93
CA TYR A 69 -8.51 -9.57 -2.82
C TYR A 69 -7.59 -8.67 -3.65
N ALA A 70 -6.53 -8.10 -3.05
CA ALA A 70 -5.61 -7.21 -3.75
C ALA A 70 -4.94 -7.84 -5.00
N PRO A 71 -4.57 -9.14 -5.04
CA PRO A 71 -4.00 -9.77 -6.24
C PRO A 71 -4.84 -9.59 -7.51
N GLY A 72 -6.17 -9.60 -7.40
CA GLY A 72 -7.07 -9.38 -8.56
C GLY A 72 -6.95 -7.97 -9.13
N LEU A 73 -6.75 -6.97 -8.26
CA LEU A 73 -6.52 -5.58 -8.63
C LEU A 73 -5.11 -5.37 -9.22
N LEU A 74 -4.10 -5.94 -8.57
CA LEU A 74 -2.69 -5.76 -8.95
C LEU A 74 -2.32 -6.53 -10.22
N GLY A 75 -3.04 -7.62 -10.52
CA GLY A 75 -2.77 -8.47 -11.68
C GLY A 75 -1.59 -9.41 -11.52
N ALA A 76 -1.14 -9.61 -10.29
CA ALA A 76 -0.06 -10.52 -9.89
C ALA A 76 -0.45 -11.27 -8.61
N PRO A 77 0.03 -12.52 -8.39
CA PRO A 77 -0.25 -13.29 -7.19
C PRO A 77 0.32 -12.63 -5.92
N ALA A 78 -0.36 -12.81 -4.78
CA ALA A 78 0.08 -12.27 -3.49
C ALA A 78 1.51 -12.67 -3.10
N SER A 79 1.99 -13.83 -3.57
CA SER A 79 3.33 -14.32 -3.30
C SER A 79 4.44 -13.42 -3.84
N GLU A 80 4.16 -12.60 -4.85
CA GLU A 80 5.11 -11.63 -5.41
C GLU A 80 5.28 -10.40 -4.52
N PHE A 81 4.33 -10.14 -3.62
CA PHE A 81 4.34 -9.01 -2.68
C PHE A 81 4.64 -9.43 -1.24
N ARG A 82 4.80 -10.73 -1.01
CA ARG A 82 4.94 -11.32 0.31
C ARG A 82 6.17 -10.74 1.03
N ASP A 83 5.94 -10.21 2.23
CA ASP A 83 6.94 -9.53 3.06
C ASP A 83 7.55 -8.26 2.43
N LEU A 84 6.95 -7.71 1.36
CA LEU A 84 7.46 -6.54 0.63
C LEU A 84 6.63 -5.28 0.86
N ARG A 85 7.30 -4.15 0.62
CA ARG A 85 6.69 -2.83 0.42
C ARG A 85 7.15 -2.36 -0.95
N VAL A 86 6.22 -2.30 -1.89
CA VAL A 86 6.54 -2.06 -3.31
C VAL A 86 5.95 -0.72 -3.71
N PRO A 87 6.76 0.25 -4.17
CA PRO A 87 6.26 1.47 -4.78
C PRO A 87 5.28 1.14 -5.90
N LEU A 88 4.15 1.85 -5.95
CA LEU A 88 3.13 1.57 -6.96
C LEU A 88 3.64 1.84 -8.38
N SER A 89 4.62 2.74 -8.51
CA SER A 89 5.34 3.05 -9.76
C SER A 89 6.15 1.89 -10.33
N ASP A 90 6.48 0.89 -9.51
CA ASP A 90 7.19 -0.31 -9.96
C ASP A 90 6.22 -1.35 -10.53
N LEU A 91 4.93 -1.19 -10.28
CA LEU A 91 3.86 -2.09 -10.71
C LEU A 91 3.10 -1.54 -11.91
N TRP A 92 2.86 -0.24 -11.92
CA TRP A 92 2.02 0.45 -12.90
C TRP A 92 2.77 1.60 -13.59
N PRO A 93 2.27 2.09 -14.74
CA PRO A 93 2.91 3.20 -15.45
C PRO A 93 3.19 4.39 -14.53
N SER A 94 4.46 4.74 -14.38
CA SER A 94 4.91 5.79 -13.46
C SER A 94 4.28 7.16 -13.72
N SER A 95 3.85 7.44 -14.96
CA SER A 95 3.10 8.64 -15.31
C SER A 95 1.72 8.70 -14.66
N ASP A 96 1.02 7.57 -14.57
CA ASP A 96 -0.30 7.51 -13.96
C ASP A 96 -0.19 7.60 -12.44
N VAL A 97 0.76 6.88 -11.85
CA VAL A 97 1.04 6.93 -10.42
C VAL A 97 1.40 8.34 -9.98
N ARG A 98 2.36 8.99 -10.67
CA ARG A 98 2.73 10.39 -10.39
C ARG A 98 1.53 11.32 -10.48
N ARG A 99 0.69 11.18 -11.51
CA ARG A 99 -0.52 11.99 -11.65
C ARG A 99 -1.45 11.82 -10.45
N TRP A 100 -1.59 10.61 -9.90
CA TRP A 100 -2.41 10.41 -8.71
C TRP A 100 -1.78 11.01 -7.46
N GLU A 101 -0.48 10.79 -7.25
CA GLU A 101 0.28 11.36 -6.14
C GLU A 101 0.21 12.90 -6.14
N ASP A 102 0.32 13.53 -7.32
CA ASP A 102 0.17 14.99 -7.49
C ASP A 102 -1.25 15.50 -7.16
N THR A 103 -2.28 14.64 -7.25
CA THR A 103 -3.68 15.00 -6.94
C THR A 103 -4.08 14.68 -5.51
N LEU A 104 -3.37 13.78 -4.85
CA LEU A 104 -3.63 13.44 -3.45
C LEU A 104 -3.13 14.59 -2.57
N PRO A 105 -3.93 15.03 -1.58
CA PRO A 105 -3.44 16.01 -0.63
C PRO A 105 -2.23 15.44 0.09
N ALA A 106 -1.27 16.30 0.43
CA ALA A 106 -0.31 15.98 1.47
C ALA A 106 -1.10 15.52 2.71
N ALA A 107 -0.72 14.35 3.23
CA ALA A 107 -1.37 13.77 4.39
C ALA A 107 -1.13 14.64 5.62
#